data_AF-A0A426XML1-F1
#
_entry.id   AF-A0A426XML1-F1
#
_cell.length_a   1.000
_cell.length_b   1.000
_cell.length_c   1.000
_cell.angle_alpha   90.00
_cell.angle_beta   90.00
_cell.angle_gamma   90.00
#
_symmetry.space_group_name_H-M   'P 1'
#
loop_
_entity.id
_entity.type
_entity.pdbx_description
1 polymer ?
#
loop_
_entity_poly.entity_id
_entity_poly.type
_entity_poly.pdbx_seq_one_letter_code
_entity_poly.pdbx_strand_id
1 'polypeptide(L)'
;MNISALLTSAGINIGFSALFLSLYSILRKQPSNVYVYFGRRLEKENSRNEDPFTLERFVPSASWIVKAWEVTEDEILSIGGLDAVVFLRIFVFR
;
A
#
# COMPACT_ATOMS: atom_id res chain seq x y z
N MET A 1 -2.53 16.75 31.68
CA MET A 1 -2.14 16.30 30.32
C MET A 1 -1.93 17.52 29.45
N ASN A 2 -0.76 17.69 28.83
CA ASN A 2 -0.51 18.85 27.98
C ASN A 2 -1.09 18.59 26.58
N ILE A 3 -2.31 19.07 26.35
CA ILE A 3 -3.04 18.88 25.09
C ILE A 3 -2.27 19.49 23.92
N SER A 4 -1.62 20.63 24.11
CA SER A 4 -0.80 21.27 23.08
C SER A 4 0.38 20.39 22.66
N ALA A 5 1.11 19.82 23.63
CA ALA A 5 2.21 18.91 23.32
C ALA A 5 1.73 17.63 22.62
N LEU A 6 0.57 17.09 23.03
CA LEU A 6 -0.06 15.95 22.38
C LEU A 6 -0.42 16.27 20.92
N LEU A 7 -1.06 17.41 20.67
CA LEU A 7 -1.46 17.86 19.34
C LEU A 7 -0.26 18.12 18.43
N THR A 8 0.80 18.76 18.94
CA THR A 8 2.03 18.98 18.18
C THR A 8 2.67 17.64 17.78
N SER A 9 2.80 16.70 18.73
CA SER A 9 3.34 15.37 18.45
C SER A 9 2.49 14.60 17.45
N ALA A 10 1.17 14.56 17.66
CA ALA A 10 0.23 13.88 16.77
C ALA A 10 0.26 14.50 15.37
N GLY A 11 0.25 15.83 15.26
CA GLY A 11 0.34 16.55 14.00
C GLY A 11 1.60 16.22 13.21
N ILE A 12 2.76 16.15 13.87
CA ILE A 12 4.03 15.74 13.26
C ILE A 12 3.93 14.31 12.72
N ASN A 13 3.45 13.36 13.53
CA ASN A 13 3.33 11.96 13.12
C ASN A 13 2.33 11.76 11.96
N ILE A 14 1.20 12.46 11.99
CA ILE A 14 0.21 12.45 10.90
C ILE A 14 0.81 13.05 9.63
N GLY A 15 1.54 14.17 9.75
CA GLY A 15 2.20 14.82 8.62
C GLY A 15 3.23 13.90 7.95
N PHE A 16 4.09 13.25 8.72
CA PHE A 16 5.03 12.25 8.20
C PHE A 16 4.32 11.04 7.60
N SER A 17 3.25 10.55 8.23
CA SER A 17 2.46 9.44 7.70
C SER A 17 1.86 9.79 6.33
N ALA A 18 1.31 10.99 6.18
CA ALA A 18 0.79 11.48 4.91
C ALA A 18 1.90 11.60 3.84
N LEU A 19 3.06 12.16 4.22
CA LEU A 19 4.23 12.25 3.33
C LEU A 19 4.67 10.87 2.83
N PHE A 20 4.82 9.89 3.72
CA PHE A 20 5.22 8.54 3.35
C PHE A 20 4.16 7.82 2.51
N LEU A 21 2.87 8.01 2.81
CA LEU A 21 1.77 7.48 1.99
C LEU A 21 1.80 8.06 0.58
N SER A 22 2.06 9.35 0.42
CA SER A 22 2.20 10.00 -0.88
C SER A 22 3.43 9.48 -1.64
N LEU A 23 4.59 9.41 -0.98
CA LEU A 23 5.82 8.87 -1.57
C LEU A 23 5.63 7.42 -2.03
N TYR A 24 5.07 6.55 -1.18
CA TYR A 24 4.77 5.18 -1.53
C TYR A 24 3.83 5.09 -2.74
N SER A 25 2.78 5.93 -2.77
CA SER A 25 1.79 5.95 -3.85
C SER A 25 2.38 6.37 -5.21
N ILE A 26 3.45 7.16 -5.21
CA ILE A 26 4.19 7.57 -6.41
C ILE A 26 5.23 6.53 -6.79
N LEU A 27 6.07 6.11 -5.83
CA LEU A 27 7.20 5.22 -6.07
C LEU A 27 6.77 3.84 -6.55
N ARG A 28 5.64 3.31 -6.06
CA ARG A 28 5.10 2.02 -6.50
C ARG A 28 4.63 2.00 -7.96
N LYS A 29 4.36 3.17 -8.56
CA LYS A 29 3.93 3.30 -9.97
C LYS A 29 5.12 3.43 -10.93
N GLN A 30 6.34 3.62 -10.41
CA GLN A 30 7.52 3.81 -11.24
C GLN A 30 8.00 2.46 -11.80
N PRO A 31 8.28 2.36 -13.10
CA PRO A 31 8.64 1.09 -13.74
C PRO A 31 9.95 0.50 -13.17
N SER A 32 10.90 1.35 -12.78
CA SER A 32 12.16 0.93 -12.16
C SER A 32 11.97 0.22 -10.81
N ASN A 33 10.85 0.48 -10.12
CA ASN A 33 10.62 0.03 -8.76
C ASN A 33 9.66 -1.17 -8.69
N VAL A 34 9.16 -1.65 -9.84
CA VAL A 34 8.17 -2.74 -9.87
C VAL A 34 8.71 -3.99 -9.19
N TYR A 35 9.98 -4.34 -9.42
CA TYR A 35 10.62 -5.50 -8.78
C TYR A 35 10.72 -5.38 -7.25
N VAL A 36 10.80 -4.16 -6.72
CA VAL A 36 10.86 -3.90 -5.28
C VAL A 36 9.47 -4.03 -4.65
N TYR A 37 8.44 -3.46 -5.28
CA TYR A 37 7.09 -3.42 -4.70
C TYR A 37 6.22 -4.63 -5.03
N PHE A 38 6.51 -5.37 -6.11
CA PHE A 38 5.65 -6.46 -6.62
C PHE A 38 6.40 -7.78 -6.84
N GLY A 39 7.55 -8.00 -6.17
CA GLY A 39 8.47 -9.11 -6.44
C GLY A 39 7.84 -10.50 -6.63
N ARG A 40 6.80 -10.89 -5.86
CA ARG A 40 6.11 -12.19 -6.00
C ARG A 40 4.96 -12.22 -7.05
N ARG A 41 4.48 -11.07 -7.53
CA ARG A 41 3.31 -10.96 -8.44
C ARG A 41 3.68 -10.83 -9.92
N LEU A 42 4.96 -10.74 -10.26
CA LEU A 42 5.45 -10.50 -11.62
C LEU A 42 5.05 -11.59 -12.63
N GLU A 43 4.86 -12.85 -12.20
CA GLU A 43 4.40 -13.91 -13.12
C GLU A 43 2.95 -13.73 -13.59
N LYS A 44 2.09 -13.08 -12.79
CA LYS A 44 0.67 -12.86 -13.13
C LYS A 44 0.38 -11.48 -13.73
N GLU A 45 1.22 -10.48 -13.45
CA GLU A 45 1.01 -9.08 -13.84
C GLU A 45 1.79 -8.64 -15.08
N ASN A 46 2.51 -9.57 -15.74
CA ASN A 46 3.18 -9.32 -17.03
C ASN A 46 2.20 -8.97 -18.18
N SER A 47 0.89 -8.96 -17.90
CA SER A 47 -0.20 -8.58 -18.81
C SER A 47 -0.73 -7.17 -18.61
N ARG A 48 -0.30 -6.42 -17.57
CA ARG A 48 -0.66 -5.00 -17.42
C ARG A 48 0.31 -4.12 -18.17
N ASN A 49 0.09 -4.13 -19.48
CA ASN A 49 0.24 -3.04 -20.44
C ASN A 49 1.33 -2.01 -20.17
N GLU A 50 2.20 -1.94 -21.16
CA GLU A 50 2.95 -0.79 -21.63
C GLU A 50 2.10 0.49 -21.66
N ASP A 51 1.76 1.06 -20.51
CA ASP A 51 1.15 2.38 -20.47
C ASP A 51 2.22 3.42 -20.80
N PRO A 52 2.01 4.27 -21.82
CA PRO A 52 2.95 5.31 -22.19
C PRO A 52 3.24 6.20 -20.99
N PHE A 53 4.48 6.68 -20.86
CA PHE A 53 4.95 7.59 -19.82
C PHE A 53 3.94 8.74 -19.63
N THR A 54 3.11 8.64 -18.60
CA THR A 54 2.07 9.60 -18.28
C THR A 54 2.40 10.25 -16.95
N LEU A 55 2.35 11.59 -16.92
CA LEU A 55 2.60 12.40 -15.71
C LEU A 55 1.67 12.02 -14.54
N GLU A 56 0.54 11.36 -14.84
CA GLU A 56 -0.38 10.77 -13.85
C GLU A 56 0.30 9.78 -12.87
N ARG A 57 1.45 9.20 -13.23
CA ARG A 57 2.24 8.35 -12.32
C ARG A 57 2.81 9.11 -11.13
N PHE A 58 2.99 10.42 -11.23
CA PHE A 58 3.47 11.27 -10.12
C PHE A 58 2.34 11.80 -9.23
N VAL A 59 1.08 11.59 -9.62
CA VAL A 59 -0.06 11.95 -8.78
C VAL A 59 -0.26 10.84 -7.73
N PRO A 60 -0.21 11.14 -6.42
CA PRO A 60 -0.47 10.14 -5.39
C PRO A 60 -1.91 9.63 -5.55
N SER A 61 -2.09 8.31 -5.58
CA SER A 61 -3.40 7.67 -5.71
C SER A 61 -3.67 6.75 -4.54
N ALA A 62 -4.84 6.88 -3.93
CA ALA A 62 -5.33 6.00 -2.87
C ALA A 62 -5.98 4.70 -3.40
N SER A 63 -6.05 4.50 -4.73
CA SER A 63 -6.72 3.33 -5.33
C SER A 63 -6.18 1.98 -4.86
N TRP A 64 -4.90 1.92 -4.47
CA TRP A 64 -4.30 0.69 -3.94
C TRP A 64 -4.84 0.29 -2.57
N ILE A 65 -5.31 1.25 -1.77
CA ILE A 65 -5.93 1.00 -0.46
C ILE A 65 -7.27 0.30 -0.67
N VAL A 66 -8.09 0.82 -1.60
CA VAL A 66 -9.39 0.22 -1.95
C VAL A 66 -9.17 -1.20 -2.48
N LYS A 67 -8.24 -1.38 -3.42
CA LYS A 67 -7.89 -2.71 -3.95
C LYS A 67 -7.38 -3.67 -2.87
N ALA A 68 -6.66 -3.18 -1.86
CA ALA A 68 -6.19 -4.01 -0.76
C ALA A 68 -7.34 -4.42 0.18
N TRP A 69 -8.37 -3.57 0.31
CA TRP A 69 -9.56 -3.85 1.11
C TRP A 69 -10.52 -4.84 0.45
N GLU A 70 -10.55 -4.89 -0.88
CA GLU A 70 -11.38 -5.82 -1.66
C GLU A 70 -10.86 -7.27 -1.64
N VAL A 71 -9.62 -7.51 -1.19
CA VAL A 71 -9.01 -8.85 -1.16
C VAL A 71 -9.70 -9.73 -0.12
N THR A 72 -10.11 -10.93 -0.54
CA THR A 72 -10.75 -11.93 0.31
C THR A 72 -9.76 -12.77 1.12
N GLU A 73 -10.22 -13.38 2.21
CA GLU A 73 -9.36 -14.26 3.02
C GLU A 73 -8.85 -15.46 2.22
N ASP A 74 -9.67 -16.05 1.34
CA ASP A 74 -9.27 -17.16 0.46
C ASP A 74 -8.16 -16.74 -0.52
N GLU A 75 -8.23 -15.50 -1.04
CA GLU A 75 -7.15 -14.95 -1.87
C GLU A 75 -5.87 -14.75 -1.06
N ILE A 76 -5.96 -14.26 0.18
CA ILE A 76 -4.80 -14.12 1.08
C ILE A 76 -4.22 -15.49 1.41
N LEU A 77 -5.06 -16.49 1.69
CA LEU A 77 -4.62 -17.86 1.96
C LEU A 77 -3.89 -18.45 0.76
N SER A 78 -4.42 -18.26 -0.45
CA SER A 78 -3.81 -18.79 -1.68
C SER A 78 -2.49 -18.12 -2.09
N ILE A 79 -2.32 -16.83 -1.79
CA ILE A 79 -1.13 -16.04 -2.18
C ILE A 79 -0.09 -15.98 -1.06
N GLY A 80 -0.56 -15.79 0.17
CA GLY A 80 0.25 -15.48 1.34
C GLY A 80 0.37 -16.63 2.35
N GLY A 81 -0.48 -17.65 2.27
CA GLY A 81 -0.49 -18.78 3.20
C GLY A 81 -1.30 -18.53 4.47
N LEU A 82 -1.31 -19.55 5.34
CA LEU A 82 -2.09 -19.53 6.59
C LEU A 82 -1.55 -18.51 7.60
N ASP A 83 -0.23 -18.34 7.66
CA ASP A 83 0.45 -17.36 8.52
C ASP A 83 0.03 -15.93 8.19
N ALA A 84 -0.11 -15.59 6.90
CA ALA A 84 -0.61 -14.28 6.48
C ALA A 84 -2.06 -14.03 6.93
N VAL A 85 -2.92 -15.03 6.81
CA VAL A 85 -4.33 -14.95 7.26
C VAL A 85 -4.41 -14.78 8.78
N VAL A 86 -3.68 -15.61 9.53
CA VAL A 86 -3.67 -15.54 11.00
C VAL A 86 -3.12 -14.18 11.47
N PHE A 87 -2.07 -13.67 10.83
CA PHE A 87 -1.54 -12.34 11.13
C PHE A 87 -2.57 -11.23 10.90
N LEU A 88 -3.30 -11.26 9.79
CA LEU A 88 -4.34 -10.27 9.51
C LEU A 88 -5.47 -10.31 10.56
N ARG A 89 -5.85 -11.50 11.04
CA ARG A 89 -6.87 -11.70 12.07
C ARG A 89 -6.50 -11.08 13.44
N ILE A 90 -5.23 -10.79 13.69
CA ILE A 90 -4.80 -10.05 14.90
C ILE A 90 -5.33 -8.60 14.86
N PHE A 91 -5.46 -8.02 13.67
CA PHE A 91 -5.91 -6.64 13.48
C PHE A 91 -7.40 -6.55 13.15
N VAL A 92 -7.91 -7.50 12.38
CA VAL A 92 -9.31 -7.53 11.95
C VAL A 92 -10.03 -8.66 12.69
N PHE A 93 -10.71 -8.30 13.78
CA PHE A 93 -11.59 -9.20 14.52
C PHE A 93 -12.93 -9.25 13.80
N ARG A 94 -13.05 -10.09 12.79
CA ARG A 94 -14.33 -10.44 12.17
C ARG A 94 -14.80 -11.80 12.66
#